data_AF-A0A974BY82-F1
#
_entry.id   AF-A0A974BY82-F1
#
_cell.length_a   1.000
_cell.length_b   1.000
_cell.length_c   1.000
_cell.angle_alpha   90.00
_cell.angle_beta   90.00
_cell.angle_gamma   90.00
#
_symmetry.space_group_name_H-M   'P 1'
#
loop_
_entity.id
_entity.type
_entity.pdbx_description
1 polymer ?
#
loop_
_entity_poly.entity_id
_entity_poly.type
_entity_poly.pdbx_seq_one_letter_code
_entity_poly.pdbx_strand_id
1 'polypeptide(L)'
;MFPFVSQYSTQSKEIERIVYRYWPLLQKEKTLRSALANPPVFSYIKRQIIKGDTTCHPANGTPVKLKQFATSYIGQPIRAVKTHIKEHKDNIRNYKKGTATDTTVSRHFNTANYNQSPLKWAILEVIRPQNRGGNPKKRILQREAYWIKTFDTLHPKGLNNSWSVKCFL
;
A
#
# COMPACT_ATOMS: atom_id res chain seq x y z
N MET A 1 26.07 16.31 17.09
CA MET A 1 25.13 15.17 17.15
C MET A 1 25.35 14.33 15.91
N PHE A 2 25.70 13.05 16.05
CA PHE A 2 26.05 12.18 14.91
C PHE A 2 24.85 11.29 14.57
N PRO A 3 24.15 11.50 13.44
CA PRO A 3 22.98 10.70 13.08
C PRO A 3 23.42 9.37 12.46
N PHE A 4 23.02 8.25 13.07
CA PHE A 4 23.14 6.94 12.45
C PHE A 4 21.84 6.64 11.69
N VAL A 5 21.88 6.85 10.38
CA VAL A 5 20.72 6.74 9.51
C VAL A 5 20.71 5.37 8.83
N SER A 6 19.70 4.54 9.12
CA SER A 6 19.55 3.22 8.50
C SER A 6 18.09 2.87 8.19
N GLN A 7 17.86 1.85 7.36
CA GLN A 7 16.51 1.34 7.11
C GLN A 7 16.01 0.55 8.33
N TYR A 8 14.76 0.76 8.75
CA TYR A 8 14.18 0.00 9.86
C TYR A 8 13.96 -1.46 9.45
N SER A 9 14.51 -2.39 10.23
CA SER A 9 14.33 -3.84 10.13
C SER A 9 13.96 -4.42 11.50
N THR A 10 13.58 -5.70 11.54
CA THR A 10 13.32 -6.42 12.80
C THR A 10 14.53 -6.45 13.74
N GLN A 11 15.73 -6.32 13.18
CA GLN A 11 17.01 -6.30 13.91
C GLN A 11 17.39 -4.90 14.40
N SER A 12 16.72 -3.82 13.94
CA SER A 12 17.13 -2.43 14.24
C SER A 12 17.20 -2.12 15.73
N LYS A 13 16.28 -2.68 16.54
CA LYS A 13 16.28 -2.52 18.00
C LYS A 13 17.38 -3.31 18.68
N GLU A 14 17.74 -4.46 18.13
CA GLU A 14 18.87 -5.26 18.61
C GLU A 14 20.20 -4.57 18.29
N ILE A 15 20.35 -4.04 17.07
CA ILE A 15 21.51 -3.25 16.66
C ILE A 15 21.67 -1.99 17.52
N GLU A 16 20.59 -1.24 17.75
CA GLU A 16 20.59 -0.06 18.65
C GLU A 16 21.10 -0.42 20.04
N ARG A 17 20.59 -1.53 20.62
CA ARG A 17 21.03 -2.03 21.93
C ARG A 17 22.51 -2.42 21.94
N ILE A 18 22.99 -3.13 20.91
CA ILE A 18 24.39 -3.54 20.79
C ILE A 18 25.30 -2.30 20.72
N VAL A 19 24.95 -1.33 19.88
CA VAL A 19 25.75 -0.11 19.70
C VAL A 19 25.81 0.70 20.99
N TYR A 20 24.69 0.90 21.70
CA TYR A 20 24.72 1.58 23.00
C TYR A 20 25.50 0.80 24.06
N ARG A 21 25.36 -0.54 24.09
CA ARG A 21 26.07 -1.40 25.05
C ARG A 21 27.59 -1.33 24.90
N TYR A 22 28.08 -1.27 23.67
CA TYR A 22 29.52 -1.29 23.38
C TYR A 22 30.10 0.09 23.04
N TRP A 23 29.29 1.16 23.07
CA TRP A 23 29.75 2.54 22.81
C TRP A 23 30.97 2.97 23.64
N PRO A 24 31.06 2.67 24.94
CA PRO A 24 32.22 3.05 25.75
C PRO A 24 33.54 2.45 25.27
N LEU A 25 33.52 1.31 24.55
CA LEU A 25 34.73 0.72 23.98
C LEU A 25 35.26 1.56 22.81
N LEU A 26 34.36 2.10 21.99
CA LEU A 26 34.71 2.97 20.86
C LEU A 26 35.29 4.31 21.31
N GLN A 27 34.90 4.79 22.49
CA GLN A 27 35.43 6.03 23.09
C GLN A 27 36.85 5.89 23.65
N LYS A 28 37.37 4.67 23.82
CA LYS A 28 38.74 4.42 24.28
C LYS A 28 39.78 4.62 23.18
N GLU A 29 39.35 4.62 21.92
CA GLU A 29 40.22 4.75 20.76
C GLU A 29 40.60 6.23 20.57
N LYS A 30 41.92 6.51 20.53
CA LYS A 30 42.44 7.88 20.64
C LYS A 30 42.10 8.77 19.44
N THR A 31 41.95 8.21 18.24
CA THR A 31 41.75 8.98 17.01
C THR A 31 40.29 9.35 16.75
N LEU A 32 39.35 8.51 17.20
CA LEU A 32 37.91 8.63 16.98
C LEU A 32 37.16 9.20 18.19
N ARG A 33 37.81 9.27 19.38
CA ARG A 33 37.19 9.79 20.60
C ARG A 33 36.60 11.20 20.43
N SER A 34 37.27 12.08 19.68
CA SER A 34 36.78 13.44 19.41
C SER A 34 35.53 13.44 18.54
N ALA A 35 35.46 12.55 17.53
CA ALA A 35 34.32 12.41 16.62
C ALA A 35 33.13 11.65 17.24
N LEU A 36 33.40 10.74 18.18
CA LEU A 36 32.43 9.83 18.81
C LEU A 36 32.13 10.18 20.28
N ALA A 37 32.32 11.45 20.65
CA ALA A 37 32.13 11.95 22.01
C ALA A 37 30.72 11.65 22.57
N ASN A 38 29.70 11.65 21.70
CA ASN A 38 28.33 11.31 22.05
C ASN A 38 27.86 10.11 21.22
N PRO A 39 27.06 9.21 21.81
CA PRO A 39 26.49 8.10 21.06
C PRO A 39 25.59 8.59 19.93
N PRO A 40 25.48 7.80 18.85
CA PRO A 40 24.74 8.21 17.69
C PRO A 40 23.26 8.30 18.02
N VAL A 41 22.57 9.20 17.33
CA VAL A 41 21.13 9.23 17.36
C VAL A 41 20.64 8.33 16.24
N PHE A 42 20.02 7.22 16.63
CA PHE A 42 19.42 6.28 15.69
C PHE A 42 18.20 6.93 15.04
N SER A 43 18.36 7.25 13.76
CA SER A 43 17.28 7.79 12.94
C SER A 43 16.94 6.76 11.88
N TYR A 44 15.78 6.15 12.00
CA TYR A 44 15.37 5.15 11.03
C TYR A 44 14.61 5.81 9.90
N ILE A 45 15.02 5.54 8.66
CA ILE A 45 14.21 5.88 7.51
C ILE A 45 13.01 4.92 7.53
N LYS A 46 11.87 5.38 8.04
CA LYS A 46 10.58 4.72 7.87
C LYS A 46 10.27 4.80 6.37
N ARG A 47 10.06 3.66 5.70
CA ARG A 47 9.61 3.69 4.30
C ARG A 47 8.23 4.36 4.22
N GLN A 48 8.30 5.63 3.80
CA GLN A 48 7.32 6.57 3.26
C GLN A 48 6.11 6.97 4.11
N ILE A 49 6.19 8.21 4.62
CA ILE A 49 5.06 9.12 4.75
C ILE A 49 4.68 9.59 3.34
N ILE A 50 3.39 9.55 3.04
CA ILE A 50 2.78 9.81 1.73
C ILE A 50 2.99 11.27 1.30
N LYS A 51 3.73 11.50 0.21
CA LYS A 51 3.67 12.70 -0.65
C LYS A 51 4.05 12.31 -2.10
N GLY A 52 3.12 12.45 -3.05
CA GLY A 52 3.42 12.42 -4.50
C GLY A 52 2.88 11.22 -5.33
N ASP A 53 2.99 11.36 -6.66
CA ASP A 53 2.37 10.60 -7.79
C ASP A 53 2.75 9.10 -7.94
N THR A 54 3.21 8.41 -6.89
CA THR A 54 3.67 7.01 -6.98
C THR A 54 3.40 6.27 -5.67
N THR A 55 2.91 5.03 -5.74
CA THR A 55 2.66 4.20 -4.55
C THR A 55 3.53 2.95 -4.54
N CYS A 56 4.14 2.66 -3.39
CA CYS A 56 4.93 1.44 -3.19
C CYS A 56 4.04 0.29 -2.72
N HIS A 57 4.10 -0.84 -3.43
CA HIS A 57 3.38 -2.06 -3.09
C HIS A 57 3.93 -2.73 -1.81
N PRO A 58 3.09 -3.13 -0.84
CA PRO A 58 3.54 -3.63 0.47
C PRO A 58 4.17 -5.03 0.44
N ALA A 59 4.08 -5.78 -0.67
CA ALA A 59 4.59 -7.14 -0.73
C ALA A 59 5.93 -7.33 -1.48
N ASN A 60 6.44 -6.34 -2.24
CA ASN A 60 7.67 -6.54 -3.03
C ASN A 60 8.43 -5.26 -3.47
N GLY A 61 8.12 -4.09 -2.90
CA GLY A 61 8.94 -2.89 -3.14
C GLY A 61 8.97 -2.38 -4.59
N THR A 62 8.18 -2.94 -5.50
CA THR A 62 8.01 -2.39 -6.85
C THR A 62 7.22 -1.08 -6.76
N PRO A 63 7.76 0.04 -7.25
CA PRO A 63 7.01 1.28 -7.34
C PRO A 63 5.89 1.11 -8.38
N VAL A 64 4.63 1.27 -7.96
CA VAL A 64 3.50 1.44 -8.88
C VAL A 64 3.41 2.93 -9.20
N LYS A 65 3.95 3.32 -10.37
CA LYS A 65 3.75 4.68 -10.90
C LYS A 65 2.29 4.84 -11.30
N LEU A 66 1.52 5.63 -10.55
CA LEU A 66 0.09 5.87 -10.80
C LEU A 66 -0.14 6.73 -12.04
N LYS A 67 0.84 7.56 -12.41
CA LYS A 67 0.86 8.35 -13.66
C LYS A 67 0.70 7.52 -14.94
N GLN A 68 0.78 6.19 -14.88
CA GLN A 68 0.56 5.30 -16.01
C GLN A 68 -0.88 4.75 -16.11
N PHE A 69 -1.77 5.10 -15.18
CA PHE A 69 -3.15 4.64 -15.15
C PHE A 69 -4.11 5.82 -15.28
N ALA A 70 -4.73 5.96 -16.46
CA ALA A 70 -5.69 7.03 -16.73
C ALA A 70 -6.96 6.95 -15.85
N THR A 71 -7.33 5.75 -15.41
CA THR A 71 -8.55 5.48 -14.62
C THR A 71 -8.30 4.28 -13.70
N SER A 72 -8.65 4.42 -12.42
CA SER A 72 -8.40 3.39 -11.39
C SER A 72 -9.69 2.91 -10.72
N TYR A 73 -9.71 1.64 -10.31
CA TYR A 73 -10.77 1.01 -9.51
C TYR A 73 -10.17 0.41 -8.24
N ILE A 74 -10.80 0.67 -7.09
CA ILE A 74 -10.43 0.08 -5.80
C ILE A 74 -11.58 -0.81 -5.35
N GLY A 75 -11.29 -2.06 -5.03
CA GLY A 75 -12.29 -3.02 -4.58
C GLY A 75 -11.71 -4.07 -3.66
N GLN A 76 -12.56 -4.64 -2.80
CA GLN A 76 -12.21 -5.78 -1.98
C GLN A 76 -12.46 -7.09 -2.73
N PRO A 77 -11.44 -7.96 -2.90
CA PRO A 77 -11.70 -9.31 -3.32
C PRO A 77 -12.23 -10.10 -2.10
N ILE A 78 -13.53 -10.40 -2.10
CA ILE A 78 -14.16 -11.31 -1.10
C ILE A 78 -13.58 -12.73 -1.24
N ARG A 79 -13.12 -13.07 -2.45
CA ARG A 79 -12.47 -14.33 -2.83
C ARG A 79 -10.96 -14.13 -2.96
N ALA A 80 -10.21 -15.22 -3.18
CA ALA A 80 -8.78 -15.12 -3.46
C ALA A 80 -8.51 -14.12 -4.61
N VAL A 81 -7.47 -13.28 -4.46
CA VAL A 81 -7.12 -12.19 -5.38
C VAL A 81 -7.09 -12.65 -6.84
N LYS A 82 -6.48 -13.81 -7.12
CA LYS A 82 -6.39 -14.40 -8.47
C LYS A 82 -7.75 -14.68 -9.09
N THR A 83 -8.68 -15.22 -8.30
CA THR A 83 -10.05 -15.52 -8.74
C THR A 83 -10.79 -14.24 -9.09
N HIS A 84 -10.68 -13.21 -8.25
CA HIS A 84 -11.31 -11.92 -8.49
C HIS A 84 -10.80 -11.22 -9.75
N ILE A 85 -9.49 -11.28 -10.02
CA ILE A 85 -8.90 -10.75 -11.26
C ILE A 85 -9.42 -11.51 -12.48
N LYS A 86 -9.53 -12.84 -12.39
CA LYS A 86 -10.09 -13.66 -13.46
C LYS A 86 -11.53 -13.25 -13.75
N GLU A 87 -12.35 -13.09 -12.72
CA GLU A 87 -13.74 -12.62 -12.84
C GLU A 87 -13.83 -11.25 -13.51
N HIS A 88 -12.98 -10.29 -13.14
CA HIS A 88 -12.93 -9.01 -13.83
C HIS A 88 -12.57 -9.14 -15.31
N LYS A 89 -11.58 -9.97 -15.66
CA LYS A 89 -11.22 -10.24 -17.06
C LYS A 89 -12.37 -10.89 -17.82
N ASP A 90 -13.07 -11.83 -17.19
CA ASP A 90 -14.23 -12.51 -17.77
C ASP A 90 -15.40 -11.54 -17.97
N ASN A 91 -15.65 -10.63 -17.03
CA ASN A 91 -16.68 -9.60 -17.15
C ASN A 91 -16.36 -8.59 -18.27
N ILE A 92 -15.09 -8.22 -18.43
CA ILE A 92 -14.65 -7.35 -19.55
C ILE A 92 -14.85 -8.07 -20.88
N ARG A 93 -14.39 -9.32 -20.99
CA ARG A 93 -14.48 -10.11 -22.23
C ARG A 93 -15.93 -10.38 -22.65
N ASN A 94 -16.81 -10.63 -21.69
CA ASN A 94 -18.20 -11.01 -21.92
C ASN A 94 -19.17 -9.88 -21.52
N TYR A 95 -18.75 -8.61 -21.69
CA TYR A 95 -19.56 -7.47 -21.28
C TYR A 95 -20.91 -7.45 -22.01
N LYS A 96 -21.99 -7.31 -21.24
CA LYS A 96 -23.34 -7.09 -21.75
C LYS A 96 -24.08 -6.13 -20.83
N LYS A 97 -24.54 -5.00 -21.39
CA LYS A 97 -25.28 -3.96 -20.66
C LYS A 97 -26.52 -4.55 -19.98
N GLY A 98 -26.78 -4.13 -18.73
CA GLY A 98 -27.93 -4.59 -17.95
C GLY A 98 -27.82 -6.02 -17.41
N THR A 99 -26.65 -6.65 -17.46
CA THR A 99 -26.43 -7.99 -16.89
C THR A 99 -25.45 -7.95 -15.72
N ALA A 100 -25.19 -9.10 -15.10
CA ALA A 100 -24.18 -9.21 -14.05
C ALA A 100 -22.76 -8.82 -14.51
N THR A 101 -22.49 -8.86 -15.83
CA THR A 101 -21.20 -8.40 -16.38
C THR A 101 -21.15 -6.89 -16.60
N ASP A 102 -22.24 -6.14 -16.36
CA ASP A 102 -22.29 -4.67 -16.44
C ASP A 102 -21.73 -4.00 -15.18
N THR A 103 -20.45 -4.24 -14.93
CA THR A 103 -19.67 -3.57 -13.88
C THR A 103 -19.10 -2.26 -14.40
N THR A 104 -18.70 -1.34 -13.52
CA THR A 104 -18.07 -0.07 -13.93
C THR A 104 -16.80 -0.28 -14.76
N VAL A 105 -16.00 -1.28 -14.36
CA VAL A 105 -14.75 -1.63 -15.04
C VAL A 105 -15.03 -2.17 -16.44
N SER A 106 -15.89 -3.20 -16.57
CA SER A 106 -16.21 -3.78 -17.87
C SER A 106 -16.92 -2.79 -18.81
N ARG A 107 -17.82 -1.95 -18.27
CA ARG A 107 -18.44 -0.86 -19.02
C ARG A 107 -17.43 0.12 -19.55
N HIS A 108 -16.45 0.55 -18.74
CA HIS A 108 -15.39 1.45 -19.17
C HIS A 108 -14.56 0.85 -20.32
N PHE A 109 -14.14 -0.40 -20.18
CA PHE A 109 -13.40 -1.10 -21.23
C PHE A 109 -14.20 -1.22 -22.53
N ASN A 110 -15.50 -1.54 -22.43
CA ASN A 110 -16.39 -1.58 -23.60
C ASN A 110 -16.55 -0.20 -24.25
N THR A 111 -16.80 0.85 -23.46
CA THR A 111 -16.94 2.23 -23.98
C THR A 111 -15.65 2.75 -24.62
N ALA A 112 -14.49 2.36 -24.10
CA ALA A 112 -13.18 2.70 -24.65
C ALA A 112 -12.73 1.78 -25.79
N ASN A 113 -13.55 0.79 -26.19
CA ASN A 113 -13.24 -0.22 -27.20
C ASN A 113 -11.93 -1.00 -26.92
N TYR A 114 -11.68 -1.32 -25.65
CA TYR A 114 -10.54 -2.11 -25.21
C TYR A 114 -10.98 -3.52 -24.79
N ASN A 115 -10.17 -4.52 -25.14
CA ASN A 115 -10.26 -5.85 -24.53
C ASN A 115 -9.57 -5.86 -23.15
N GLN A 116 -9.52 -7.02 -22.48
CA GLN A 116 -8.94 -7.17 -21.14
C GLN A 116 -7.40 -7.13 -21.06
N SER A 117 -6.68 -7.07 -22.19
CA SER A 117 -5.21 -7.12 -22.22
C SER A 117 -4.49 -5.95 -21.52
N PRO A 118 -4.94 -4.68 -21.60
CA PRO A 118 -4.30 -3.55 -20.92
C PRO A 118 -4.65 -3.46 -19.42
N LEU A 119 -5.49 -4.38 -18.90
CA LEU A 119 -5.82 -4.42 -17.47
C LEU A 119 -4.57 -4.75 -16.64
N LYS A 120 -4.14 -3.80 -15.82
CA LYS A 120 -3.12 -4.04 -14.79
C LYS A 120 -3.76 -3.98 -13.40
N TRP A 121 -3.19 -4.70 -12.45
CA TRP A 121 -3.68 -4.78 -11.08
C TRP A 121 -2.52 -4.83 -10.09
N ALA A 122 -2.76 -4.40 -8.86
CA ALA A 122 -1.81 -4.43 -7.76
C ALA A 122 -2.56 -4.60 -6.43
N ILE A 123 -1.91 -5.21 -5.42
CA ILE A 123 -2.47 -5.28 -4.06
C ILE A 123 -2.08 -4.00 -3.32
N LEU A 124 -3.07 -3.21 -2.91
CA LEU A 124 -2.81 -1.98 -2.15
C LEU A 124 -2.46 -2.26 -0.68
N GLU A 125 -3.16 -3.21 -0.06
CA GLU A 125 -2.99 -3.51 1.36
C GLU A 125 -3.48 -4.93 1.67
N VAL A 126 -2.75 -5.64 2.53
CA VAL A 126 -3.17 -6.92 3.11
C VAL A 126 -3.56 -6.69 4.56
N ILE A 127 -4.85 -6.85 4.85
CA ILE A 127 -5.41 -6.57 6.17
C ILE A 127 -5.28 -7.84 7.03
N ARG A 128 -4.34 -7.83 7.97
CA ARG A 128 -4.09 -8.97 8.87
C ARG A 128 -5.14 -9.06 9.97
N PRO A 129 -5.64 -10.26 10.34
CA PRO A 129 -6.55 -10.42 11.48
C PRO A 129 -5.95 -9.80 12.76
N GLN A 130 -6.77 -9.12 13.57
CA GLN A 130 -6.31 -8.62 14.87
C GLN A 130 -6.48 -9.72 15.93
N ASN A 131 -5.48 -9.86 16.81
CA ASN A 131 -5.46 -10.91 17.85
C ASN A 131 -6.47 -10.66 18.99
N ARG A 132 -7.11 -9.48 19.06
CA ARG A 132 -8.05 -9.10 20.11
C ARG A 132 -9.33 -8.55 19.46
N GLY A 133 -10.40 -9.33 19.53
CA GLY A 133 -11.79 -9.01 19.14
C GLY A 133 -12.01 -7.76 18.28
N GLY A 134 -12.19 -7.95 16.97
CA GLY A 134 -12.64 -6.90 16.06
C GLY A 134 -13.26 -7.53 14.81
N ASN A 135 -14.26 -6.88 14.21
CA ASN A 135 -14.92 -7.38 13.00
C ASN A 135 -14.02 -7.15 11.77
N PRO A 136 -13.39 -8.19 11.19
CA PRO A 136 -12.45 -8.01 10.08
C PRO A 136 -13.12 -7.38 8.86
N LYS A 137 -14.39 -7.73 8.58
CA LYS A 137 -15.16 -7.16 7.46
C LYS A 137 -15.33 -5.65 7.60
N LYS A 138 -15.65 -5.17 8.81
CA LYS A 138 -15.78 -3.72 9.09
C LYS A 138 -14.48 -2.99 8.75
N ARG A 139 -13.34 -3.54 9.17
CA ARG A 139 -12.03 -2.94 8.88
C ARG A 139 -11.66 -2.97 7.40
N ILE A 140 -11.98 -4.04 6.68
CA ILE A 140 -11.74 -4.09 5.23
C ILE A 140 -12.55 -2.99 4.53
N LEU A 141 -13.83 -2.81 4.90
CA LEU A 141 -14.69 -1.73 4.39
C LEU A 141 -14.14 -0.34 4.69
N GLN A 142 -13.64 -0.12 5.91
CA GLN A 142 -13.01 1.15 6.29
C GLN A 142 -11.76 1.44 5.45
N ARG A 143 -10.93 0.42 5.19
CA ARG A 143 -9.71 0.59 4.39
C ARG A 143 -10.02 0.80 2.91
N GLU A 144 -11.02 0.12 2.36
CA GLU A 144 -11.50 0.38 1.01
C GLU A 144 -12.00 1.82 0.86
N ALA A 145 -12.84 2.29 1.79
CA ALA A 145 -13.30 3.68 1.85
C ALA A 145 -12.14 4.68 1.94
N TYR A 146 -11.16 4.40 2.80
CA TYR A 146 -9.93 5.20 2.91
C TYR A 146 -9.18 5.28 1.58
N TRP A 147 -8.98 4.16 0.89
CA TRP A 147 -8.24 4.14 -0.37
C TRP A 147 -9.00 4.80 -1.50
N ILE A 148 -10.31 4.58 -1.65
CA ILE A 148 -11.13 5.28 -2.65
C ILE A 148 -10.99 6.80 -2.50
N LYS A 149 -11.05 7.30 -1.26
CA LYS A 149 -10.86 8.73 -0.97
C LYS A 149 -9.42 9.20 -1.22
N THR A 150 -8.43 8.40 -0.83
CA THR A 150 -7.01 8.75 -0.95
C THR A 150 -6.56 8.86 -2.41
N PHE A 151 -7.09 7.99 -3.28
CA PHE A 151 -6.75 7.94 -4.70
C PHE A 151 -7.73 8.67 -5.61
N ASP A 152 -8.78 9.30 -5.05
CA ASP A 152 -9.83 9.99 -5.79
C ASP A 152 -10.43 9.13 -6.92
N THR A 153 -10.70 7.85 -6.64
CA THR A 153 -11.15 6.89 -7.68
C THR A 153 -12.66 6.93 -7.92
N LEU A 154 -13.36 7.92 -7.37
CA LEU A 154 -14.80 8.10 -7.62
C LEU A 154 -15.05 8.62 -9.03
N HIS A 155 -16.14 8.16 -9.63
CA HIS A 155 -16.65 8.75 -10.87
C HIS A 155 -16.94 10.26 -10.66
N PRO A 156 -16.56 11.16 -11.60
CA PRO A 156 -16.11 10.88 -12.96
C PRO A 156 -14.60 10.62 -13.14
N LYS A 157 -13.76 10.89 -12.14
CA LYS A 157 -12.29 10.79 -12.27
C LYS A 157 -11.77 9.36 -12.19
N GLY A 158 -12.49 8.46 -11.55
CA GLY A 158 -12.18 7.04 -11.47
C GLY A 158 -13.37 6.13 -11.76
N LEU A 159 -13.22 4.85 -11.45
CA LEU A 159 -14.15 3.78 -11.81
C LEU A 159 -15.03 3.30 -10.64
N ASN A 160 -14.89 3.87 -9.44
CA ASN A 160 -15.79 3.60 -8.32
C ASN A 160 -17.05 4.48 -8.42
N ASN A 161 -18.24 3.87 -8.44
CA ASN A 161 -19.50 4.63 -8.45
C ASN A 161 -19.82 5.30 -7.11
N SER A 162 -19.37 4.69 -6.02
CA SER A 162 -19.69 5.12 -4.66
C SER A 162 -18.67 4.57 -3.68
N TRP A 163 -18.62 5.19 -2.51
CA TRP A 163 -17.95 4.66 -1.32
C TRP A 163 -18.94 4.73 -0.14
N SER A 164 -18.71 3.92 0.89
CA SER A 164 -19.61 3.86 2.05
C SER A 164 -18.88 4.20 3.34
N VAL A 165 -19.38 5.21 4.05
CA VAL A 165 -18.94 5.54 5.42
C VAL A 165 -19.65 4.72 6.49
N LYS A 166 -20.65 3.89 6.13
CA LYS A 166 -21.40 3.07 7.10
C LYS A 166 -20.50 2.15 7.92
N CYS A 167 -19.32 1.81 7.40
CA CYS A 167 -18.33 1.02 8.10
C CYS A 167 -17.62 1.77 9.24
N PHE A 168 -17.83 3.08 9.41
CA PHE A 168 -17.29 3.88 10.52
C PHE A 168 -18.32 4.17 11.63
N LEU A 169 -19.60 3.91 11.37
CA LEU A 169 -20.68 3.91 12.36
C LEU A 169 -20.73 2.54 13.05
#